data_AF-A0A845UW25-F1
#
_entry.id   AF-A0A845UW25-F1
#
_cell.length_a   1.000
_cell.length_b   1.000
_cell.length_c   1.000
_cell.angle_alpha   90.00
_cell.angle_beta   90.00
_cell.angle_gamma   90.00
#
_symmetry.space_group_name_H-M   'P 1'
#
loop_
_entity.id
_entity.type
_entity.pdbx_description
1 polymer ?
#
loop_
_entity_poly.entity_id
_entity_poly.type
_entity_poly.pdbx_seq_one_letter_code
_entity_poly.pdbx_strand_id
1 'polypeptide(L)'
;MEFFDRNGQAACYSPDGENLYLWSGEPVGYVAGDKVYSFSGRLLGWIANGWLYDRSNQPALFSADASGGPMRPMRSMKPMKSMRQMRPMKAMRQAPHAKAARGIGWSSCANGLYFRQ
;
A
#
# COMPACT_ATOMS: atom_id res chain seq x y z
N MET A 1 2.82 2.35 12.67
CA MET A 1 3.57 1.19 12.14
C MET A 1 2.66 -0.04 12.12
N GLU A 2 2.75 -0.90 11.12
CA GLU A 2 1.90 -2.10 10.99
C GLU A 2 2.77 -3.36 10.93
N PHE A 3 2.33 -4.45 11.56
CA PHE A 3 3.02 -5.73 11.58
C PHE A 3 2.15 -6.85 11.00
N PHE A 4 2.78 -7.72 10.24
CA PHE A 4 2.16 -8.82 9.52
C PHE A 4 2.73 -10.16 10.00
N ASP A 5 1.89 -11.18 10.02
CA ASP A 5 2.27 -12.56 10.35
C ASP A 5 3.03 -13.24 9.21
N ARG A 6 3.52 -14.46 9.44
CA ARG A 6 4.18 -15.31 8.44
C ARG A 6 3.36 -15.58 7.17
N ASN A 7 2.04 -15.33 7.18
CA ASN A 7 1.18 -15.49 6.02
C ASN A 7 0.91 -14.15 5.31
N GLY A 8 1.43 -13.04 5.83
CA GLY A 8 1.17 -11.69 5.33
C GLY A 8 -0.15 -11.07 5.79
N GLN A 9 -0.85 -11.70 6.74
CA GLN A 9 -2.03 -11.16 7.37
C GLN A 9 -1.65 -10.12 8.41
N ALA A 10 -2.46 -9.07 8.52
CA ALA A 10 -2.19 -7.99 9.45
C ALA A 10 -2.47 -8.49 10.88
N ALA A 11 -1.44 -8.50 11.73
CA ALA A 11 -1.51 -9.08 13.07
C ALA A 11 -1.74 -8.00 14.14
N CYS A 12 -0.94 -6.94 14.09
CA CYS A 12 -1.08 -5.81 14.99
C CYS A 12 -0.62 -4.51 14.31
N TYR A 13 -0.99 -3.38 14.90
CA TYR A 13 -0.57 -2.06 14.48
C TYR A 13 -0.22 -1.22 15.71
N SER A 14 0.60 -0.20 15.48
CA SER A 14 1.00 0.78 16.46
C SER A 14 0.70 2.17 15.89
N PRO A 15 -0.33 2.87 16.39
CA PRO A 15 -0.65 4.22 15.92
C PRO A 15 0.44 5.21 16.32
N ASP A 16 0.95 5.11 17.54
CA ASP A 16 1.88 6.09 18.15
C ASP A 16 3.36 5.65 18.08
N GLY A 17 3.63 4.44 17.61
CA GLY A 17 4.97 3.83 17.63
C GLY A 17 5.36 3.24 18.99
N GLU A 18 4.61 3.56 20.05
CA GLU A 18 4.86 3.07 21.41
C GLU A 18 3.89 1.95 21.78
N ASN A 19 2.58 2.12 21.58
CA ASN A 19 1.58 1.12 21.98
C ASN A 19 1.23 0.19 20.82
N LEU A 20 1.06 -1.10 21.12
CA LEU A 20 0.69 -2.15 20.15
C LEU A 20 -0.75 -2.59 20.38
N TYR A 21 -1.52 -2.58 19.30
CA TYR A 21 -2.92 -2.97 19.26
C TYR A 21 -3.13 -4.08 18.23
N LEU A 22 -4.00 -5.04 18.54
CA LEU A 22 -4.52 -5.97 17.54
C LEU A 22 -5.44 -5.23 16.57
N TRP A 23 -5.68 -5.82 15.40
CA TRP A 23 -6.68 -5.29 14.45
C TRP A 23 -8.11 -5.27 14.98
N SER A 24 -8.40 -6.03 16.04
CA SER A 24 -9.65 -5.93 16.82
C SER A 24 -9.74 -4.64 17.65
N GLY A 25 -8.66 -3.88 17.78
CA GLY A 25 -8.53 -2.70 18.66
C GLY A 25 -8.06 -3.03 20.08
N GLU A 26 -7.78 -4.29 20.39
CA GLU A 26 -7.35 -4.71 21.72
C GLU A 26 -5.87 -4.34 21.98
N PRO A 27 -5.55 -3.65 23.09
CA PRO A 27 -4.17 -3.31 23.45
C PRO A 27 -3.43 -4.57 23.95
N VAL A 28 -2.33 -4.94 23.30
CA VAL A 28 -1.58 -6.18 23.61
C VAL A 28 -0.20 -5.95 24.21
N GLY A 29 0.36 -4.76 24.03
CA GLY A 29 1.65 -4.43 24.62
C GLY A 29 2.13 -3.04 24.24
N TYR A 30 3.37 -2.76 24.62
CA TYR A 30 4.05 -1.51 24.32
C TYR A 30 5.52 -1.77 23.96
N VAL A 31 6.10 -0.81 23.27
CA VAL A 31 7.48 -0.77 22.82
C VAL A 31 8.25 0.19 23.72
N ALA A 32 9.39 -0.25 24.23
CA ALA A 32 10.30 0.56 25.02
C ALA A 32 11.72 0.42 24.42
N GLY A 33 12.14 1.43 23.66
CA GLY A 33 13.36 1.36 22.86
C GLY A 33 13.23 0.33 21.73
N ASP A 34 14.06 -0.70 21.77
CA ASP A 34 14.02 -1.85 20.86
C ASP A 34 13.16 -3.00 21.40
N LYS A 35 12.73 -2.97 22.66
CA LYS A 35 12.06 -4.10 23.32
C LYS A 35 10.55 -3.96 23.31
N VAL A 36 9.87 -5.10 23.27
CA VAL A 36 8.41 -5.19 23.29
C VAL A 36 7.95 -5.90 24.55
N TYR A 37 7.05 -5.26 25.30
CA TYR A 37 6.54 -5.74 26.58
C TYR A 37 5.01 -5.86 26.52
N SER A 38 4.46 -6.81 27.29
CA SER A 38 3.03 -6.80 27.60
C SER A 38 2.73 -5.73 28.65
N PHE A 39 1.47 -5.32 28.78
CA PHE A 39 1.04 -4.43 29.87
C PHE A 39 1.25 -5.00 31.28
N SER A 40 1.44 -6.32 31.40
CA SER A 40 1.85 -6.98 32.65
C SER A 40 3.36 -6.89 32.93
N GLY A 41 4.14 -6.18 32.10
CA GLY A 41 5.59 -6.01 32.24
C GLY A 41 6.42 -7.21 31.75
N ARG A 42 5.80 -8.22 31.12
CA ARG A 42 6.51 -9.38 30.59
C ARG A 42 7.14 -9.02 29.25
N LEU A 43 8.44 -9.28 29.09
CA LEU A 43 9.09 -9.16 27.79
C LEU A 43 8.46 -10.15 26.81
N LEU A 44 7.97 -9.63 25.68
CA LEU A 44 7.42 -10.42 24.59
C LEU A 44 8.48 -10.65 23.50
N GLY A 45 9.37 -9.68 23.29
CA GLY A 45 10.29 -9.70 22.16
C GLY A 45 11.04 -8.39 21.96
N TRP A 46 11.55 -8.17 20.75
CA TRP A 46 12.20 -6.92 20.33
C TRP A 46 11.99 -6.64 18.84
N ILE A 47 12.12 -5.37 18.47
CA ILE A 47 12.02 -4.89 17.10
C ILE A 47 13.43 -4.58 16.59
N ALA A 48 13.79 -5.18 15.45
CA ALA A 48 15.05 -4.90 14.77
C ALA A 48 14.86 -4.91 13.25
N ASN A 49 15.35 -3.88 12.56
CA ASN A 49 15.25 -3.74 11.10
C ASN A 49 13.84 -3.94 10.53
N GLY A 50 12.81 -3.49 11.27
CA GLY A 50 11.41 -3.64 10.90
C GLY A 50 10.82 -5.04 11.12
N TRP A 51 11.55 -5.95 11.76
CA TRP A 51 11.06 -7.26 12.21
C TRP A 51 10.78 -7.23 13.70
N LEU A 52 9.75 -7.98 14.12
CA LEU A 52 9.46 -8.24 15.52
C LEU A 52 9.85 -9.68 15.83
N TYR A 53 10.83 -9.83 16.72
CA TYR A 53 11.35 -11.10 17.17
C TYR A 53 10.68 -11.49 18.48
N ASP A 54 10.47 -12.79 18.68
CA ASP A 54 10.06 -13.33 19.96
C ASP A 54 11.24 -13.40 20.95
N ARG A 55 10.98 -13.82 22.19
CA ARG A 55 12.02 -14.06 23.21
C ARG A 55 13.10 -15.06 22.81
N SER A 56 12.88 -15.87 21.76
CA SER A 56 13.79 -16.90 21.28
C SER A 56 14.64 -16.42 20.08
N ASN A 57 14.64 -15.12 19.75
CA ASN A 57 15.28 -14.58 18.55
C ASN A 57 14.68 -15.11 17.24
N GLN A 58 13.43 -15.57 17.25
CA GLN A 58 12.74 -15.98 16.04
C GLN A 58 11.87 -14.85 15.50
N PRO A 59 11.89 -14.56 14.19
CA PRO A 59 11.04 -13.55 13.59
C PRO A 59 9.58 -13.99 13.70
N ALA A 60 8.83 -13.31 14.55
CA ALA A 60 7.41 -13.57 14.78
C ALA A 60 6.54 -12.78 13.80
N LEU A 61 6.84 -11.48 13.62
CA LEU A 61 6.11 -10.58 12.74
C LEU A 61 7.06 -9.69 11.95
N PHE A 62 6.56 -9.06 10.89
CA PHE A 62 7.34 -8.13 10.08
C PHE A 62 6.52 -6.95 9.61
N SER A 63 7.16 -5.78 9.53
CA SER A 63 6.56 -4.54 9.02
C SER A 63 6.73 -4.40 7.50
N ALA A 64 6.16 -3.35 6.91
CA ALA A 64 6.36 -3.04 5.49
C ALA A 64 7.82 -2.67 5.17
N ASP A 65 8.51 -2.04 6.12
CA ASP A 65 9.89 -1.56 5.99
C ASP A 65 10.94 -2.59 6.42
N ALA A 66 10.51 -3.84 6.68
CA ALA A 66 11.37 -4.91 7.15
C ALA A 66 12.48 -5.23 6.14
N SER A 67 13.74 -5.17 6.59
CA SER A 67 14.94 -5.40 5.78
C SER A 67 15.92 -6.36 6.49
N GLY A 68 16.63 -7.18 5.72
CA GLY A 68 17.39 -8.32 6.27
C GLY A 68 16.51 -9.44 6.85
N GLY A 69 17.11 -10.53 7.35
CA GLY A 69 16.42 -11.67 7.99
C GLY A 69 16.24 -12.94 7.13
N PRO A 70 15.69 -14.04 7.70
CA PRO A 70 15.44 -15.29 6.96
C PRO A 70 14.42 -15.09 5.83
N MET A 71 14.43 -16.01 4.86
CA MET A 71 13.62 -15.92 3.64
C MET A 71 12.15 -15.65 3.97
N ARG A 72 11.66 -14.46 3.58
CA ARG A 72 10.27 -14.05 3.81
C ARG A 72 9.31 -15.03 3.12
N PRO A 73 8.36 -15.65 3.83
CA PRO A 73 7.25 -16.34 3.17
C PRO A 73 6.50 -15.34 2.29
N MET A 74 6.11 -15.79 1.10
CA MET A 74 5.37 -14.99 0.13
C MET A 74 4.08 -14.52 0.81
N ARG A 75 3.96 -13.21 1.12
CA ARG A 75 2.72 -12.64 1.68
C ARG A 75 1.57 -13.20 0.84
N SER A 76 0.58 -13.82 1.50
CA SER A 76 -0.74 -14.06 0.89
C SER A 76 -1.07 -12.78 0.15
N MET A 77 -1.14 -12.89 -1.17
CA MET A 77 -1.30 -11.74 -2.02
C MET A 77 -2.51 -10.96 -1.50
N LYS A 78 -2.29 -9.79 -0.89
CA LYS A 78 -3.10 -8.64 -1.33
C LYS A 78 -3.03 -8.77 -2.84
N PRO A 79 -4.14 -9.04 -3.57
CA PRO A 79 -4.11 -9.40 -4.99
C PRO A 79 -3.05 -8.52 -5.60
N MET A 80 -1.95 -9.13 -6.08
CA MET A 80 -0.73 -8.41 -6.46
C MET A 80 -1.22 -7.13 -7.07
N LYS A 81 -0.96 -5.96 -6.43
CA LYS A 81 -1.43 -4.67 -6.96
C LYS A 81 -0.93 -4.74 -8.38
N SER A 82 -1.85 -5.01 -9.32
CA SER A 82 -1.47 -5.72 -10.54
C SER A 82 -0.25 -5.02 -11.06
N MET A 83 0.84 -5.72 -11.37
CA MET A 83 1.95 -5.06 -12.05
C MET A 83 1.27 -4.35 -13.19
N ARG A 84 1.16 -3.01 -13.08
CA ARG A 84 0.10 -2.24 -13.75
C ARG A 84 0.07 -2.82 -15.13
N GLN A 85 -1.04 -3.50 -15.52
CA GLN A 85 -1.12 -4.13 -16.84
C GLN A 85 -0.43 -3.14 -17.75
N MET A 86 0.68 -3.55 -18.41
CA MET A 86 1.39 -2.64 -19.30
C MET A 86 0.29 -1.99 -20.09
N ARG A 87 0.08 -0.68 -19.89
CA ARG A 87 -1.11 -0.01 -20.43
C ARG A 87 -1.12 -0.47 -21.88
N PRO A 88 -2.22 -1.04 -22.41
CA PRO A 88 -2.22 -1.57 -23.76
C PRO A 88 -1.53 -0.52 -24.61
N MET A 89 -0.44 -0.92 -25.29
CA MET A 89 0.39 0.01 -26.05
C MET A 89 -0.58 0.93 -26.76
N LYS A 90 -0.55 2.24 -26.45
CA LYS A 90 -1.50 3.18 -27.02
C LYS A 90 -1.42 2.94 -28.52
N ALA A 91 -2.48 2.35 -29.09
CA ALA A 91 -2.54 2.13 -30.51
C ALA A 91 -2.21 3.48 -31.15
N MET A 92 -1.34 3.46 -32.15
CA MET A 92 -1.03 4.66 -32.92
C MET A 92 -2.37 5.27 -33.29
N ARG A 93 -2.65 6.48 -32.77
CA ARG A 93 -3.91 7.17 -33.04
C ARG A 93 -4.08 7.14 -34.55
N GLN A 94 -5.23 6.66 -35.01
CA GLN A 94 -5.55 6.71 -36.44
C GLN A 94 -5.25 8.13 -36.92
N ALA A 95 -4.58 8.22 -38.07
CA ALA A 95 -4.29 9.51 -38.66
C ALA A 95 -5.61 10.29 -38.72
N PRO A 96 -5.67 11.50 -38.13
CA PRO A 96 -6.89 12.28 -38.14
C PRO A 96 -7.33 12.42 -39.60
N HIS A 97 -8.62 12.22 -39.87
CA HIS A 97 -9.17 12.48 -41.19
C HIS A 97 -8.70 13.86 -41.64
N ALA A 98 -8.20 13.94 -42.88
CA ALA A 98 -7.79 15.22 -43.45
C ALA A 98 -8.94 16.20 -43.28
N LYS A 99 -8.68 17.30 -42.55
CA LYS A 99 -9.69 18.34 -42.36
C LYS A 99 -10.14 18.79 -43.74
N ALA A 100 -11.46 18.79 -43.98
CA ALA A 100 -12.01 19.38 -45.18
C ALA A 100 -11.50 20.82 -45.31
N ALA A 101 -11.27 21.28 -46.53
CA ALA A 101 -10.85 22.65 -46.78
C ALA A 101 -11.79 23.61 -46.05
N ARG A 102 -11.23 24.61 -45.36
CA ARG A 102 -12.03 25.56 -44.58
C ARG A 102 -13.04 26.22 -45.50
N GLY A 103 -14.31 26.14 -45.13
CA GLY A 103 -15.36 26.89 -45.81
C GLY A 103 -15.10 28.38 -45.68
N ILE A 104 -15.41 29.13 -46.73
CA ILE A 104 -15.24 30.59 -46.80
C ILE A 104 -16.36 31.33 -46.03
N GLY A 105 -17.46 30.64 -45.70
CA GLY A 105 -18.64 31.22 -45.06
C GLY A 105 -18.78 30.90 -43.57
N TRP A 106 -19.51 31.77 -42.86
CA TRP A 106 -19.85 31.61 -41.45
C TRP A 106 -20.78 30.42 -41.22
N SER A 107 -20.59 29.69 -40.11
CA SER A 107 -21.48 28.60 -39.70
C SER A 107 -22.87 29.14 -39.32
N SER A 108 -23.93 28.37 -39.59
CA SER A 108 -25.29 28.67 -39.12
C SER A 108 -25.41 28.73 -37.59
N CYS A 109 -24.42 28.20 -36.87
CA CYS A 109 -24.30 28.26 -35.41
C CYS A 109 -23.26 29.28 -34.92
N ALA A 110 -22.85 30.25 -35.75
CA ALA A 110 -21.81 31.24 -35.41
C ALA A 110 -22.28 32.35 -34.43
N ASN A 111 -23.09 31.97 -33.45
CA ASN A 111 -23.59 32.83 -32.38
C ASN A 111 -23.71 32.01 -31.07
N GLY A 112 -24.32 32.58 -30.02
CA GLY A 112 -24.41 31.93 -28.71
C GLY A 112 -25.10 30.55 -28.70
N LEU A 113 -25.80 30.18 -29.77
CA LEU A 113 -26.37 28.84 -29.97
C LEU A 113 -25.30 27.75 -30.18
N TYR A 114 -24.04 28.12 -30.48
CA TYR A 114 -22.91 27.20 -30.60
C TYR A 114 -22.75 26.28 -29.39
N PHE A 115 -23.02 26.78 -28.19
CA PHE A 115 -22.85 26.02 -26.93
C PHE A 115 -24.04 25.13 -26.59
N ARG A 116 -25.09 25.11 -27.43
CA ARG A 116 -26.34 24.36 -27.20
C ARG A 116 -26.60 23.27 -28.25
N GLN A 117 -25.66 23.07 -29.17
CA GLN A 117 -25.68 21.97 -30.14
C GLN A 117 -25.23 20.65 -29.51
#